data_AF-L8M6H0-F1
#
_entry.id   AF-L8M6H0-F1
#
_cell.length_a   1.000
_cell.length_b   1.000
_cell.length_c   1.000
_cell.angle_alpha   90.00
_cell.angle_beta   90.00
_cell.angle_gamma   90.00
#
_symmetry.space_group_name_H-M   'P 1'
#
loop_
_entity.id
_entity.type
_entity.pdbx_description
1 polymer ?
#
loop_
_entity_poly.entity_id
_entity_poly.type
_entity_poly.pdbx_seq_one_letter_code
_entity_poly.pdbx_strand_id
1 'polypeptide(L)'
;MKRTRKFVTAEETARKIGINVDTDIYKNLEQQGYFWISERGKWVKAGPPDIPTNLLKIRVWADGRKIQQDCEGILEALDPWFILEEQSGTYCCLPPKQLESRIYLTFRRRP
;
A
#
# COMPACT_ATOMS: atom_id res chain seq x y z
N MET A 1 -8.75 32.39 3.59
CA MET A 1 -8.23 31.01 3.66
C MET A 1 -7.12 30.85 2.64
N LYS A 2 -5.92 30.40 3.03
CA LYS A 2 -4.78 30.25 2.09
C LYS A 2 -5.11 29.09 1.14
N ARG A 3 -5.28 29.36 -0.15
CA ARG A 3 -5.54 28.31 -1.15
C ARG A 3 -4.29 27.44 -1.27
N THR A 4 -4.41 26.16 -0.92
CA THR A 4 -3.29 25.23 -1.04
C THR A 4 -3.09 24.86 -2.51
N ARG A 5 -1.86 24.49 -2.89
CA ARG A 5 -1.56 24.00 -4.23
C ARG A 5 -2.46 22.83 -4.64
N LYS A 6 -2.80 21.94 -3.69
CA LYS A 6 -3.74 20.83 -3.89
C LYS A 6 -5.15 21.32 -4.26
N PHE A 7 -5.64 22.37 -3.59
CA PHE A 7 -6.96 22.95 -3.87
C PHE A 7 -6.98 23.64 -5.24
N VAL A 8 -6.00 24.49 -5.55
CA VAL A 8 -5.94 25.21 -6.84
C VAL A 8 -5.92 24.23 -8.02
N THR A 9 -5.08 23.20 -7.93
CA THR A 9 -5.01 22.16 -8.98
C THR A 9 -6.23 21.26 -9.02
N ALA A 10 -6.96 21.10 -7.90
CA ALA A 10 -8.24 20.41 -7.88
C ALA A 10 -9.29 21.21 -8.65
N GLU A 11 -9.39 22.54 -8.42
CA GLU A 11 -10.30 23.43 -9.15
C GLU A 11 -10.02 23.39 -10.67
N GLU A 12 -8.76 23.49 -11.06
CA GLU A 12 -8.35 23.40 -12.47
C GLU A 12 -8.73 22.06 -13.10
N THR A 13 -8.53 20.96 -12.36
CA THR A 13 -8.84 19.61 -12.83
C THR A 13 -10.35 19.42 -12.95
N ALA A 14 -11.12 19.81 -11.93
CA ALA A 14 -12.57 19.73 -11.91
C ALA A 14 -13.22 20.53 -13.04
N ARG A 15 -12.72 21.75 -13.33
CA ARG A 15 -13.19 22.55 -14.48
C ARG A 15 -12.93 21.86 -15.81
N LYS A 16 -11.75 21.22 -15.99
CA LYS A 16 -11.40 20.52 -17.23
C LYS A 16 -12.31 19.33 -17.53
N ILE A 17 -12.83 18.67 -16.49
CA ILE A 17 -13.67 17.48 -16.62
C ILE A 17 -15.16 17.75 -16.30
N GLY A 18 -15.53 19.02 -16.11
CA GLY A 18 -16.91 19.47 -15.99
C GLY A 18 -17.62 19.10 -14.68
N ILE A 19 -16.89 18.93 -13.58
CA ILE A 19 -17.51 18.61 -12.28
C ILE A 19 -17.71 19.88 -11.44
N ASN A 20 -18.77 19.89 -10.64
CA ASN A 20 -19.05 20.98 -9.70
C ASN A 20 -17.94 21.08 -8.63
N VAL A 21 -17.49 22.31 -8.40
CA VAL A 21 -16.42 22.71 -7.49
C VAL A 21 -16.97 23.06 -6.09
N ASP A 22 -18.28 23.33 -5.98
CA ASP A 22 -18.90 23.93 -4.79
C ASP A 22 -19.09 22.97 -3.62
N THR A 23 -19.11 21.66 -3.88
CA THR A 23 -19.28 20.63 -2.85
C THR A 23 -18.25 19.52 -3.02
N ASP A 24 -17.44 19.32 -1.97
CA ASP A 24 -16.49 18.21 -1.80
C ASP A 24 -15.70 17.82 -3.06
N ILE A 25 -15.00 18.81 -3.64
CA ILE A 25 -14.25 18.69 -4.91
C ILE A 25 -13.30 17.48 -4.93
N TYR A 26 -12.72 17.10 -3.79
CA TYR A 26 -11.79 15.98 -3.72
C TYR A 26 -12.51 14.64 -3.90
N LYS A 27 -13.64 14.45 -3.22
CA LYS A 27 -14.47 13.26 -3.38
C LYS A 27 -15.00 13.13 -4.80
N ASN A 28 -15.42 14.25 -5.39
CA ASN A 28 -15.86 14.30 -6.78
C ASN A 28 -14.75 13.90 -7.77
N LEU A 29 -13.52 14.37 -7.54
CA LEU A 29 -12.36 13.97 -8.34
C LEU A 29 -12.05 12.47 -8.18
N GLU A 30 -12.05 11.96 -6.95
CA GLU A 30 -11.80 10.54 -6.66
C GLU A 30 -12.84 9.62 -7.30
N GLN A 31 -14.12 9.99 -7.26
CA GLN A 31 -15.20 9.25 -7.94
C GLN A 31 -15.02 9.20 -9.46
N GLN A 32 -14.37 10.20 -10.04
CA GLN A 32 -14.05 10.27 -11.47
C GLN A 32 -12.68 9.62 -11.79
N GLY A 33 -12.08 8.95 -10.79
CA GLY A 33 -10.81 8.24 -10.90
C GLY A 33 -9.59 9.15 -10.87
N TYR A 34 -9.69 10.40 -10.41
CA TYR A 34 -8.55 11.30 -10.25
C TYR A 34 -8.00 11.22 -8.82
N PHE A 35 -6.70 11.00 -8.69
CA PHE A 35 -6.02 10.90 -7.40
C PHE A 35 -4.90 11.94 -7.29
N TRP A 36 -4.72 12.46 -6.08
CA TRP A 36 -3.68 13.43 -5.79
C TRP A 36 -2.31 12.75 -5.65
N ILE A 37 -1.36 13.12 -6.52
CA ILE A 37 0.03 12.66 -6.45
C ILE A 37 0.88 13.76 -5.82
N SER A 38 1.16 13.66 -4.51
CA SER A 38 1.87 14.68 -3.73
C SER A 38 3.23 15.06 -4.30
N GLU A 39 4.02 14.09 -4.75
CA GLU A 39 5.35 14.31 -5.34
C GLU A 39 5.30 15.18 -6.60
N ARG A 40 4.24 15.00 -7.41
CA ARG A 40 4.02 15.74 -8.66
C ARG A 40 3.22 17.02 -8.43
N GLY A 41 2.56 17.15 -7.28
CA GLY A 41 1.66 18.24 -6.95
C GLY A 41 0.52 18.39 -7.94
N LYS A 42 -0.06 17.27 -8.42
CA LYS A 42 -1.11 17.23 -9.46
C LYS A 42 -2.14 16.13 -9.20
N TRP A 43 -3.35 16.33 -9.71
CA TRP A 43 -4.37 15.29 -9.83
C TRP A 43 -4.16 14.50 -11.12
N VAL A 44 -4.08 13.18 -11.00
CA VAL A 44 -3.81 12.28 -12.12
C VAL A 44 -4.95 11.28 -12.24
N LYS A 45 -5.48 11.11 -13.45
CA LYS A 45 -6.48 10.08 -13.73
C LYS A 45 -5.80 8.72 -13.60
N ALA A 46 -6.35 7.84 -12.78
CA ALA A 46 -5.91 6.47 -12.69
C ALA A 46 -5.98 5.83 -14.08
N GLY A 47 -4.89 5.18 -14.47
CA GLY A 47 -4.89 4.28 -15.60
C GLY A 47 -5.72 3.03 -15.31
N PRO A 48 -5.79 2.10 -16.27
CA PRO A 48 -6.27 0.76 -15.95
C PRO A 48 -5.46 0.18 -14.78
N PRO A 49 -6.09 -0.64 -13.91
CA PRO A 49 -5.35 -1.30 -12.85
C PRO A 49 -4.23 -2.14 -13.44
N ASP A 50 -3.06 -2.11 -12.81
CA ASP A 50 -1.97 -3.01 -13.17
C ASP A 50 -2.41 -4.47 -13.05
N ILE A 51 -1.87 -5.33 -13.89
CA ILE A 51 -2.14 -6.77 -13.81
C ILE A 51 -1.64 -7.24 -12.43
N PRO A 52 -2.48 -7.94 -11.64
CA PRO A 52 -2.05 -8.44 -10.33
C PRO A 52 -0.78 -9.28 -10.45
N THR A 53 0.18 -9.05 -9.57
CA THR A 53 1.35 -9.92 -9.49
C THR A 53 0.92 -11.32 -9.03
N ASN A 54 1.67 -12.34 -9.45
CA ASN A 54 1.50 -13.71 -8.95
C ASN A 54 2.22 -13.93 -7.60
N LEU A 55 2.58 -12.84 -6.92
CA LEU A 55 3.32 -12.84 -5.67
C LEU A 55 2.39 -12.60 -4.49
N LEU A 56 2.57 -13.40 -3.44
CA LEU A 56 1.95 -13.18 -2.15
C LEU A 56 3.01 -12.62 -1.19
N LYS A 57 2.77 -11.42 -0.65
CA LYS A 57 3.65 -10.78 0.32
C LYS A 57 2.99 -10.79 1.70
N ILE A 58 3.64 -11.41 2.67
CA ILE A 58 3.16 -11.52 4.05
C ILE A 58 4.12 -10.78 4.96
N ARG A 59 3.59 -9.90 5.79
CA ARG A 59 4.34 -9.29 6.90
C ARG A 59 3.94 -9.99 8.19
N VAL A 60 4.87 -10.75 8.75
CA VAL A 60 4.73 -11.36 10.07
C VAL A 60 5.15 -10.33 11.11
N TRP A 61 4.28 -10.04 12.07
CA TRP A 61 4.56 -9.14 13.18
C TRP A 61 4.19 -9.84 14.47
N ALA A 62 5.21 -10.16 15.27
CA ALA A 62 5.07 -10.94 16.50
C ALA A 62 6.17 -10.59 17.50
N ASP A 63 6.13 -11.19 18.68
CA ASP A 63 7.23 -11.14 19.65
C ASP A 63 8.51 -11.68 19.00
N GLY A 64 9.62 -10.96 19.09
CA GLY A 64 10.91 -11.28 18.48
C GLY A 64 11.51 -12.58 18.97
N ARG A 65 11.07 -13.10 20.13
CA ARG A 65 11.46 -14.43 20.62
C ARG A 65 10.73 -15.57 19.90
N LYS A 66 9.59 -15.29 19.28
CA LYS A 66 8.72 -16.29 18.62
C LYS A 66 8.56 -16.07 17.12
N ILE A 67 8.92 -14.90 16.61
CA ILE A 67 8.65 -14.52 15.23
C ILE A 67 9.19 -15.50 14.19
N GLN A 68 10.33 -16.14 14.46
CA GLN A 68 10.87 -17.17 13.56
C GLN A 68 9.97 -18.42 13.54
N GLN A 69 9.52 -18.88 14.71
CA GLN A 69 8.57 -20.00 14.81
C GLN A 69 7.24 -19.68 14.12
N ASP A 70 6.74 -18.45 14.27
CA ASP A 70 5.52 -18.02 13.59
C ASP A 70 5.71 -17.96 12.06
N CYS A 71 6.90 -17.56 11.58
CA CYS A 71 7.24 -17.63 10.16
C CYS A 71 7.29 -19.07 9.67
N GLU A 72 7.93 -19.98 10.40
CA GLU A 72 7.99 -21.41 10.06
C GLU A 72 6.58 -22.02 9.93
N GLY A 73 5.67 -21.73 10.86
CA GLY A 73 4.28 -22.19 10.77
C GLY A 73 3.55 -21.66 9.52
N ILE A 74 3.85 -20.43 9.09
CA ILE A 74 3.31 -19.87 7.83
C ILE A 74 3.94 -20.57 6.61
N LEU A 75 5.24 -20.86 6.65
CA LEU A 75 5.93 -21.57 5.57
C LEU A 75 5.34 -22.97 5.38
N GLU A 76 5.17 -23.73 6.46
CA GLU A 76 4.56 -25.06 6.44
C GLU A 76 3.13 -25.03 5.92
N ALA A 77 2.33 -24.06 6.39
CA ALA A 77 0.97 -23.90 5.93
C ALA A 77 0.92 -23.59 4.43
N LEU A 78 1.83 -22.77 3.90
CA LEU A 78 1.77 -22.34 2.51
C LEU A 78 2.50 -23.25 1.53
N ASP A 79 3.39 -24.13 1.99
CA ASP A 79 4.23 -24.99 1.15
C ASP A 79 3.46 -25.77 0.06
N PRO A 80 2.25 -26.32 0.29
CA PRO A 80 1.54 -27.06 -0.76
C PRO A 80 1.12 -26.19 -1.96
N TRP A 81 0.97 -24.88 -1.77
CA TRP A 81 0.38 -23.97 -2.75
C TRP A 81 1.34 -22.90 -3.26
N PHE A 82 2.39 -22.60 -2.49
CA PHE A 82 3.31 -21.51 -2.73
C PHE A 82 4.76 -21.95 -2.53
N ILE A 83 5.68 -21.22 -3.18
CA ILE A 83 7.12 -21.34 -3.01
C ILE A 83 7.62 -20.05 -2.39
N LEU A 84 8.38 -20.14 -1.29
CA LEU A 84 9.06 -18.99 -0.71
C LEU A 84 10.14 -18.50 -1.68
N GLU A 85 10.09 -17.23 -2.07
CA GLU A 85 11.10 -16.60 -2.92
C GLU A 85 12.08 -15.74 -2.12
N GLU A 86 11.58 -15.02 -1.11
CA GLU A 86 12.40 -14.12 -0.30
C GLU A 86 11.89 -14.11 1.14
N GLN A 87 12.83 -14.09 2.08
CA GLN A 87 12.59 -13.80 3.48
C GLN A 87 13.56 -12.72 3.93
N SER A 88 13.03 -11.67 4.55
CA SER A 88 13.87 -10.64 5.16
C SER A 88 14.51 -11.12 6.47
N GLY A 89 15.56 -10.44 6.91
CA GLY A 89 15.98 -10.52 8.30
C GLY A 89 14.92 -9.99 9.27
N THR A 90 15.13 -10.25 10.56
CA THR A 90 14.26 -9.74 11.63
C THR A 90 14.46 -8.24 11.82
N TYR A 91 13.40 -7.47 11.63
CA TYR A 91 13.38 -6.04 11.94
C TYR A 91 12.79 -5.80 13.33
N CYS A 92 13.60 -5.32 14.27
CA CYS A 92 13.11 -4.91 15.58
C CYS A 92 12.25 -3.63 15.47
N CYS A 93 11.18 -3.55 16.25
CA CYS A 93 10.41 -2.30 16.37
C CYS A 93 11.11 -1.37 17.37
N LEU A 94 11.48 -0.17 16.93
CA LEU A 94 12.04 0.89 17.78
C LEU A 94 10.98 1.98 18.00
N PRO A 95 10.83 2.55 19.22
CA PRO A 95 11.67 2.37 20.42
C PRO A 95 11.41 1.05 21.19
N PRO A 96 12.38 0.56 21.98
CA PRO A 96 12.51 -0.84 22.42
C PRO A 96 11.53 -1.30 23.52
N LYS A 97 10.41 -0.60 23.74
CA LYS A 97 9.45 -0.98 24.81
C LYS A 97 8.59 -2.19 24.43
N GLN A 98 8.50 -2.52 23.16
CA GLN A 98 7.74 -3.66 22.68
C GLN A 98 8.74 -4.70 22.18
N LEU A 99 8.63 -5.93 22.69
CA LEU A 99 9.40 -7.10 22.23
C LEU A 99 9.03 -7.50 20.80
N GLU A 100 8.40 -6.63 20.03
CA GLU A 100 7.85 -6.91 18.74
C GLU A 100 8.91 -6.79 17.64
N SER A 101 8.82 -7.69 16.69
CA SER A 101 9.66 -7.73 15.51
C SER A 101 8.82 -7.97 14.27
N ARG A 102 9.44 -7.77 13.11
CA ARG A 102 8.80 -7.98 11.81
C ARG A 102 9.71 -8.79 10.88
N ILE A 103 9.12 -9.72 10.16
CA ILE A 103 9.74 -10.42 9.04
C ILE A 103 8.81 -10.29 7.84
N TYR A 104 9.39 -10.05 6.67
CA TYR A 104 8.67 -10.01 5.40
C TYR A 104 8.96 -11.28 4.64
N LEU A 105 7.90 -11.99 4.24
CA LEU A 105 7.95 -13.20 3.43
C LEU A 105 7.32 -12.89 2.07
N THR A 106 8.02 -13.22 0.99
CA THR A 106 7.51 -13.13 -0.38
C THR A 106 7.42 -14.54 -0.95
N PHE A 107 6.24 -14.88 -1.46
CA PHE A 107 5.96 -16.17 -2.06
C PHE A 107 5.51 -16.00 -3.50
N ARG A 108 5.76 -17.02 -4.33
CA ARG A 108 5.16 -17.19 -5.65
C ARG A 108 4.25 -18.40 -5.66
N ARG A 109 3.10 -18.31 -6.33
CA ARG A 109 2.19 -19.44 -6.48
C ARG A 109 2.88 -20.58 -7.25
N ARG A 110 2.73 -21.82 -6.78
CA ARG A 110 3.19 -23.00 -7.52
C ARG A 110 2.48 -23.08 -8.89
N PRO A 111 3.18 -23.49 -9.96
CA PRO A 111 2.58 -23.70 -11.26
C PRO A 111 1.53 -24.82 -11.23
#